data_AF-A0A953DXY3-F1
#
_entry.id   AF-A0A953DXY3-F1
#
_cell.length_a   1.000
_cell.length_b   1.000
_cell.length_c   1.000
_cell.angle_alpha   90.00
_cell.angle_beta   90.00
_cell.angle_gamma   90.00
#
_symmetry.space_group_name_H-M   'P 1'
#
loop_
_entity.id
_entity.type
_entity.pdbx_description
1 polymer ?
#
loop_
_entity_poly.entity_id
_entity_poly.type
_entity_poly.pdbx_seq_one_letter_code
_entity_poly.pdbx_strand_id
1 'polypeptide(L)'
;NLHPIETGTSDVSGSLWAVNGIGNFWDTEFELDLDRDGIIDMPHRELDLFGILRRDFPAIAFLSESPVVKLLRFANERAVIPGMSSIEDPAPLTSGFWKIRAQRAAHKALAEARAPQI
;
A
#
# COMPACT_ATOMS: atom_id res chain seq x y z
N ASN A 1 -0.12 17.77 7.00
CA ASN A 1 -0.08 16.41 6.45
C ASN A 1 -0.87 15.45 7.32
N LEU A 2 -2.19 15.46 7.12
CA LEU A 2 -3.01 14.33 7.54
C LEU A 2 -2.72 13.19 6.57
N HIS A 3 -2.37 12.01 7.06
CA HIS A 3 -2.21 10.84 6.20
C HIS A 3 -3.60 10.39 5.70
N PRO A 4 -3.72 9.80 4.50
CA PRO A 4 -5.01 9.41 3.92
C PRO A 4 -5.86 8.56 4.87
N ILE A 5 -5.18 7.66 5.58
CA ILE A 5 -5.76 6.70 6.53
C ILE A 5 -6.28 7.37 7.81
N GLU A 6 -5.74 8.54 8.15
CA GLU A 6 -6.12 9.29 9.35
C GLU A 6 -7.46 10.02 9.21
N THR A 7 -7.96 10.14 7.98
CA THR A 7 -9.24 10.80 7.67
C THR A 7 -10.40 9.79 7.65
N GLY A 8 -10.10 8.48 7.70
CA GLY A 8 -11.08 7.40 7.74
C GLY A 8 -11.81 7.30 9.08
N THR A 9 -13.08 6.88 9.05
CA THR A 9 -13.96 6.79 10.22
C THR A 9 -13.99 5.40 10.89
N SER A 10 -13.09 4.50 10.52
CA SER A 10 -13.21 3.07 10.81
C SER A 10 -11.93 2.44 11.35
N ASP A 11 -12.09 1.50 12.28
CA ASP A 11 -11.05 0.55 12.66
C ASP A 11 -10.56 -0.18 11.40
N VAL A 12 -9.28 -0.02 11.11
CA VAL A 12 -8.69 -0.58 9.89
C VAL A 12 -8.06 -1.95 10.12
N SER A 13 -8.08 -2.41 11.37
CA SER A 13 -7.66 -3.75 11.77
C SER A 13 -8.58 -4.79 11.13
N GLY A 14 -8.13 -5.39 10.02
CA GLY A 14 -8.80 -6.51 9.36
C GLY A 14 -9.42 -6.24 7.98
N SER A 15 -9.26 -5.03 7.41
CA SER A 15 -9.63 -4.83 5.99
C SER A 15 -8.61 -5.53 5.07
N LEU A 16 -9.10 -6.21 4.02
CA LEU A 16 -8.24 -6.79 2.99
C LEU A 16 -7.78 -5.67 2.04
N TRP A 17 -6.47 -5.39 2.05
CA TRP A 17 -5.86 -4.36 1.20
C TRP A 17 -5.32 -4.87 -0.13
N ALA A 18 -5.33 -6.20 -0.32
CA ALA A 18 -5.04 -6.86 -1.58
C ALA A 18 -6.03 -7.98 -1.86
N VAL A 19 -6.34 -8.20 -3.14
CA VAL A 19 -7.22 -9.28 -3.62
C VAL A 19 -6.49 -10.05 -4.71
N ASN A 20 -6.42 -11.38 -4.57
CA ASN A 20 -5.72 -12.27 -5.51
C ASN A 20 -4.26 -11.84 -5.76
N GLY A 21 -3.57 -11.38 -4.71
CA GLY A 21 -2.19 -10.91 -4.78
C GLY A 21 -2.01 -9.56 -5.48
N ILE A 22 -3.09 -8.78 -5.68
CA ILE A 22 -3.03 -7.44 -6.27
C ILE A 22 -3.52 -6.44 -5.24
N GLY A 23 -2.64 -5.54 -4.81
CA GLY A 23 -2.94 -4.44 -3.90
C GLY A 23 -3.18 -3.12 -4.63
N ASN A 24 -2.84 -2.02 -3.97
CA ASN A 24 -3.06 -0.66 -4.44
C ASN A 24 -1.76 0.01 -4.91
N PHE A 25 -1.90 1.07 -5.70
CA PHE A 25 -0.80 1.97 -5.99
C PHE A 25 -0.63 2.95 -4.83
N TRP A 26 0.60 3.08 -4.35
CA TRP A 26 0.98 3.99 -3.27
C TRP A 26 2.09 4.91 -3.75
N ASP A 27 2.02 6.18 -3.38
CA ASP A 27 3.08 7.14 -3.66
C ASP A 27 4.21 6.95 -2.64
N THR A 28 5.02 5.92 -2.88
CA THR A 28 6.15 5.52 -2.03
C THR A 28 7.46 5.95 -2.68
N GLU A 29 8.44 6.37 -1.86
CA GLU A 29 9.78 6.72 -2.34
C GLU A 29 10.61 5.50 -2.79
N PHE A 30 10.18 4.27 -2.47
CA PHE A 30 10.95 3.05 -2.72
C PHE A 30 10.08 1.92 -3.30
N GLU A 31 10.31 1.60 -4.57
CA GLU A 31 9.62 0.54 -5.32
C GLU A 31 10.60 -0.64 -5.59
N LEU A 32 10.83 -1.50 -4.60
CA LEU A 32 11.65 -2.70 -4.79
C LEU A 32 10.82 -3.85 -5.36
N ASP A 33 11.08 -4.19 -6.62
CA ASP A 33 10.47 -5.30 -7.36
C ASP A 33 11.62 -6.12 -8.01
N LEU A 34 11.98 -7.23 -7.38
CA LEU A 34 13.10 -8.07 -7.80
C LEU A 34 12.76 -8.98 -8.98
N ASP A 35 11.52 -9.47 -9.07
CA ASP A 35 11.07 -10.42 -10.10
C ASP A 35 10.45 -9.74 -11.35
N ARG A 36 10.25 -8.43 -11.26
CA ARG A 36 9.75 -7.53 -12.32
C ARG A 36 8.33 -7.87 -12.74
N ASP A 37 7.49 -8.26 -11.81
CA ASP A 37 6.07 -8.50 -12.04
C ASP A 37 5.19 -7.26 -11.93
N GLY A 38 5.77 -6.16 -11.44
CA GLY A 38 5.11 -4.87 -11.23
C GLY A 38 4.49 -4.74 -9.85
N ILE A 39 4.68 -5.70 -8.95
CA ILE A 39 4.27 -5.69 -7.55
C ILE A 39 5.53 -5.48 -6.70
N ILE A 40 5.42 -4.66 -5.67
CA ILE A 40 6.52 -4.37 -4.75
C ILE A 40 6.65 -5.54 -3.76
N ASP A 41 7.87 -6.05 -3.59
CA ASP A 41 8.18 -7.21 -2.73
C ASP A 41 8.02 -6.91 -1.23
N MET A 42 8.01 -5.63 -0.87
CA MET A 42 7.87 -5.14 0.49
C MET A 42 6.46 -4.61 0.74
N PRO A 43 5.79 -5.01 1.84
CA PRO A 43 4.48 -4.48 2.20
C PRO A 43 4.51 -2.96 2.41
N HIS A 44 3.46 -2.28 1.98
CA HIS A 44 3.22 -0.88 2.32
C HIS A 44 2.47 -0.82 3.66
N ARG A 45 2.89 0.08 4.56
CA ARG A 45 2.28 0.20 5.90
C ARG A 45 2.03 1.65 6.27
N GLU A 46 0.85 1.90 6.83
CA GLU A 46 0.54 3.19 7.43
C GLU A 46 0.00 3.01 8.86
N LEU A 47 0.68 3.65 9.81
CA LEU A 47 0.31 3.61 11.22
C LEU A 47 -0.85 4.56 11.52
N ASP A 48 -1.90 4.08 12.17
CA ASP A 48 -3.03 4.90 12.63
C ASP A 48 -3.14 4.93 14.16
N LEU A 49 -2.48 5.90 14.78
CA LEU A 49 -2.52 6.05 16.25
C LEU A 49 -3.79 6.71 16.76
N PHE A 50 -4.47 7.50 15.93
CA PHE A 50 -5.50 8.43 16.40
C PHE A 50 -6.83 8.31 15.67
N GLY A 51 -6.99 7.44 14.69
CA GLY A 51 -8.22 7.33 13.88
C GLY A 51 -9.47 7.17 14.74
N ILE A 52 -9.42 6.27 15.72
CA ILE A 52 -10.53 6.06 16.66
C ILE A 52 -10.81 7.33 17.49
N LEU A 53 -9.78 7.97 18.03
CA LEU A 53 -9.96 9.13 18.92
C LEU A 53 -10.36 10.42 18.18
N ARG A 54 -9.96 10.59 16.91
CA ARG A 54 -10.25 11.80 16.14
C ARG A 54 -11.74 12.05 15.94
N ARG A 55 -12.54 10.98 15.90
CA ARG A 55 -14.00 11.08 15.77
C ARG A 55 -14.62 11.90 16.90
N ASP A 56 -14.18 11.63 18.13
CA ASP A 56 -14.73 12.28 19.32
C ASP A 56 -13.93 13.53 19.70
N PHE A 57 -12.65 13.59 19.33
CA PHE A 57 -11.73 14.67 19.67
C PHE A 57 -10.93 15.16 18.43
N PRO A 58 -11.53 16.01 17.58
CA PRO A 58 -10.89 16.49 16.35
C PRO A 58 -9.55 17.20 16.58
N ALA A 59 -9.37 17.86 17.74
CA ALA A 59 -8.13 18.53 18.11
C ALA A 59 -6.92 17.59 18.21
N ILE A 60 -7.12 16.28 18.39
CA ILE A 60 -6.03 15.29 18.39
C ILE A 60 -5.30 15.23 17.03
N ALA A 61 -5.95 15.67 15.94
CA ALA A 61 -5.30 15.78 14.64
C ALA A 61 -4.02 16.65 14.65
N PHE A 62 -3.90 17.63 15.56
CA PHE A 62 -2.68 18.41 15.70
C PHE A 62 -1.48 17.58 16.17
N LEU A 63 -1.70 16.47 16.88
CA LEU A 63 -0.63 15.57 17.33
C LEU A 63 -0.08 14.72 16.18
N SER A 64 -0.81 14.53 15.08
CA SER A 64 -0.34 13.79 13.90
C SER A 64 0.94 14.38 13.30
N GLU A 65 1.12 15.70 13.44
CA GLU A 65 2.31 16.42 12.98
C GLU A 65 3.49 16.42 13.96
N SER A 66 3.29 15.87 15.16
CA SER A 66 4.32 15.86 16.19
C SER A 66 5.54 15.02 15.75
N PRO A 67 6.76 15.41 16.16
CA PRO A 67 7.96 14.65 15.82
C PRO A 67 7.92 13.19 16.29
N VAL A 68 7.29 12.93 17.44
CA VAL A 68 7.15 11.57 18.00
C VAL A 68 6.29 10.69 17.10
N VAL A 69 5.16 11.21 16.62
CA VAL A 69 4.26 10.45 15.74
C VAL A 69 4.92 10.17 14.39
N LYS A 70 5.66 11.13 13.84
CA LYS A 70 6.47 10.92 12.63
C LYS A 70 7.53 9.84 12.81
N LEU A 71 8.23 9.83 13.95
CA LEU A 71 9.20 8.79 14.26
C LEU A 71 8.56 7.41 14.38
N LEU A 72 7.38 7.31 15.00
CA LEU A 72 6.64 6.06 15.11
C LEU A 72 6.18 5.53 13.74
N ARG A 73 5.70 6.40 12.84
CA ARG A 73 5.37 6.00 11.45
C ARG A 73 6.59 5.45 10.72
N PHE A 74 7.68 6.20 10.75
CA PHE A 74 8.95 5.82 10.13
C PHE A 74 9.45 4.45 10.63
N ALA A 75 9.29 4.19 11.94
CA ALA A 75 9.64 2.91 12.53
C ALA A 75 8.69 1.80 12.07
N ASN A 76 7.37 2.03 12.10
CA ASN A 76 6.36 1.04 11.71
C ASN A 76 6.42 0.64 10.22
N GLU A 77 6.73 1.60 9.35
CA GLU A 77 6.98 1.36 7.93
C GLU A 77 8.10 0.32 7.73
N ARG A 78 9.16 0.39 8.56
CA ARG A 78 10.32 -0.51 8.46
C ARG A 78 10.14 -1.81 9.22
N ALA A 79 9.51 -1.75 10.39
CA ALA A 79 9.33 -2.87 11.28
C ALA A 79 7.99 -2.72 12.01
N VAL A 80 7.10 -3.70 11.84
CA VAL A 80 5.79 -3.71 12.49
C VAL A 80 5.96 -3.53 14.00
N ILE A 81 5.25 -2.56 14.57
CA ILE A 81 5.21 -2.37 16.02
C ILE A 81 4.03 -3.19 16.56
N PRO A 82 4.28 -4.24 17.37
CA PRO A 82 3.22 -5.12 17.86
C PRO A 82 2.19 -4.36 18.68
N GLY A 83 0.91 -4.67 18.47
CA GLY A 83 -0.20 -4.08 19.22
C GLY A 83 -0.60 -2.67 18.79
N MET A 84 0.00 -2.12 17.73
CA MET A 84 -0.44 -0.86 17.14
C MET A 84 -1.39 -1.09 15.95
N SER A 85 -2.39 -0.23 15.82
CA SER A 85 -3.28 -0.23 14.65
C SER A 85 -2.52 0.32 13.44
N SER A 86 -2.42 -0.48 12.38
CA SER A 86 -1.83 -0.08 11.11
C SER A 86 -2.54 -0.74 9.95
N ILE A 87 -2.56 -0.05 8.83
CA ILE A 87 -2.89 -0.63 7.53
C ILE A 87 -1.65 -1.31 6.98
N GLU A 88 -1.84 -2.48 6.39
CA GLU A 88 -0.82 -3.19 5.64
C GLU A 88 -1.39 -3.62 4.30
N ASP A 89 -0.78 -3.16 3.21
CA ASP A 89 -0.99 -3.67 1.86
C ASP A 89 0.14 -4.66 1.54
N PRO A 90 -0.14 -5.97 1.44
CA PRO A 90 0.88 -6.99 1.21
C PRO A 90 1.35 -7.09 -0.24
N ALA A 91 0.67 -6.43 -1.20
CA ALA A 91 1.04 -6.49 -2.61
C ALA A 91 0.93 -5.10 -3.30
N PRO A 92 1.70 -4.09 -2.84
CA PRO A 92 1.66 -2.75 -3.40
C PRO A 92 2.07 -2.76 -4.88
N LEU A 93 1.48 -1.87 -5.68
CA LEU A 93 1.80 -1.77 -7.10
C LEU A 93 2.95 -0.79 -7.33
N THR A 94 3.88 -1.18 -8.20
CA THR A 94 4.86 -0.24 -8.77
C THR A 94 4.16 0.79 -9.68
N SER A 95 4.78 1.95 -9.86
CA SER A 95 4.39 2.95 -10.86
C SER A 95 4.29 2.38 -12.29
N GLY A 96 5.06 1.33 -12.58
CA GLY A 96 5.12 0.64 -13.87
C GLY A 96 4.09 -0.48 -14.06
N PHE A 97 3.31 -0.86 -13.04
CA PHE A 97 2.46 -2.07 -13.05
C PHE A 97 1.57 -2.16 -14.29
N TRP A 98 0.79 -1.11 -14.58
CA TRP A 98 -0.15 -1.10 -15.70
C TRP A 98 0.53 -1.23 -17.05
N LYS A 99 1.73 -0.65 -17.18
CA LYS A 99 2.55 -0.77 -18.40
C LYS A 99 3.04 -2.20 -18.57
N ILE A 100 3.54 -2.83 -17.51
CA ILE A 100 4.01 -4.24 -17.54
C ILE A 100 2.86 -5.17 -17.91
N ARG A 101 1.68 -5.00 -17.31
CA ARG A 101 0.48 -5.80 -17.61
C ARG A 101 0.04 -5.66 -19.07
N ALA A 102 0.02 -4.44 -19.59
CA ALA A 102 -0.32 -4.19 -20.99
C ALA A 102 0.68 -4.85 -21.95
N GLN A 103 1.98 -4.74 -21.67
CA GLN A 103 3.04 -5.37 -22.47
C GLN A 103 2.94 -6.90 -22.47
N ARG A 104 2.72 -7.53 -21.30
CA ARG A 104 2.54 -8.99 -21.17
C ARG A 104 1.32 -9.47 -21.95
N ALA A 105 0.20 -8.76 -21.85
CA ALA A 105 -1.00 -9.08 -22.61
C ALA A 105 -0.78 -9.00 -24.13
N ALA A 106 -0.12 -7.93 -24.60
CA ALA A 106 0.22 -7.76 -26.01
C ALA A 106 1.15 -8.86 -26.54
N HIS A 107 2.19 -9.22 -25.77
CA HIS A 107 3.09 -10.32 -26.13
C HIS A 107 2.36 -11.66 -26.23
N LYS A 108 1.47 -11.95 -25.28
CA LYS A 108 0.66 -13.17 -25.31
C LYS A 108 -0.24 -13.22 -26.55
N ALA A 109 -0.96 -12.14 -26.84
CA ALA A 109 -1.82 -12.06 -28.02
C ALA A 109 -1.05 -12.23 -29.34
N LEU A 110 0.16 -11.64 -29.43
CA LEU A 110 1.02 -11.82 -30.60
C LEU A 110 1.51 -13.27 -30.75
N ALA A 111 1.83 -13.95 -29.65
CA ALA A 111 2.24 -15.35 -29.67
C ALA A 111 1.10 -16.26 -30.12
N GLU A 112 -0.12 -16.03 -29.64
CA GLU A 112 -1.33 -16.77 -30.06
C GLU A 112 -1.64 -16.55 -31.55
N ALA A 113 -1.52 -15.31 -32.05
CA ALA A 113 -1.73 -15.00 -33.46
C ALA A 113 -0.70 -15.65 -34.41
N ARG A 114 0.51 -15.95 -33.89
CA ARG A 114 1.58 -16.62 -34.65
C ARG A 114 1.56 -18.14 -34.50
N ALA A 115 0.75 -18.69 -33.59
CA ALA A 115 0.62 -20.12 -33.44
C ALA A 115 -0.07 -20.71 -34.69
N PRO A 116 0.43 -21.82 -35.26
CA PRO A 116 -0.22 -22.47 -36.38
C PRO A 116 -1.61 -22.94 -35.95
N GLN A 117 -2.65 -22.58 -36.72
CA GLN A 117 -3.99 -23.12 -36.54
C GLN A 117 -3.95 -24.58 -37.02
N ILE A 118 -3.99 -25.52 -36.07
CA ILE A 118 -4.13 -26.96 -36.33
C ILE A 118 -5.58 -27.34 -36.14
#